data_AF-A0A510KG17-F1
#
_entry.id   AF-A0A510KG17-F1
#
_cell.length_a   1.000
_cell.length_b   1.000
_cell.length_c   1.000
_cell.angle_alpha   90.00
_cell.angle_beta   90.00
_cell.angle_gamma   90.00
#
_symmetry.space_group_name_H-M   'P 1'
#
loop_
_entity.id
_entity.type
_entity.pdbx_description
1 polymer ?
#
loop_
_entity_poly.entity_id
_entity_poly.type
_entity_poly.pdbx_seq_one_letter_code
_entity_poly.pdbx_strand_id
1 'polypeptide(L)'
;MKKSFIKIFVLIFLISNLIFSENKKLNGNYGIEDGEVYYINRKIEGADAKTFEVFEDGEYAKDKNNVYYEENVLNEADPKSFKLLTKISSGLGKDKNNLYFFEDKINNIDIKTLEIMTDEFSIYLKDKNGVYILFSYNGGLPVDLDNVIMSPKILKNVDKQTFQLIGGGYSKDKNSVYYIGKKIDGVAPQNFKVLKDYIFIDGKNVYLYGEKKEDIDLQTLKFFDDNSSYFFDKNNIYFQGDKLENADFKSFKIMESNFSKDKNNVYEGNEKIDGVDAKTFQVIDTYAGFARDKNYLYHSNERIKNSDPYTFERVNEHLVRDKNQFYYNDGTVLNVDGKSFQIVKDYEKDYFMYAKDKNKAYYINFMAGKDEMVKELKGLNPKNFKVLNLYYTKDDKKVYFSKDYADIQEVQNADVKSFEALRFKNVENKDDFGKDKNKVYLFGLELKDVKPEKFQVVKEPITEKIIYVRDENNLFVIFYDYFSGFNFVEPKKIENVDFETLKWKSARELEDKNGKYTVNGSVIDEDKIEIKFIKK
;
A
#
# COMPACT_ATOMS: atom_id res chain seq x y z
N MET A 1 36.83 57.21 -23.38
CA MET A 1 35.51 56.53 -23.39
C MET A 1 35.63 55.01 -23.63
N LYS A 2 36.47 54.28 -22.88
CA LYS A 2 36.65 52.82 -23.03
C LYS A 2 37.00 52.12 -21.68
N LYS A 3 36.31 52.47 -20.59
CA LYS A 3 36.46 51.78 -19.29
C LYS A 3 35.17 51.53 -18.50
N SER A 4 33.99 51.93 -19.01
CA SER A 4 32.72 51.75 -18.28
C SER A 4 31.85 50.58 -18.77
N PHE A 5 32.16 49.95 -19.91
CA PHE A 5 31.32 48.88 -20.49
C PHE A 5 31.66 47.47 -19.99
N ILE A 6 32.84 47.27 -19.39
CA ILE A 6 33.29 45.94 -18.94
C ILE A 6 32.74 45.57 -17.55
N LYS A 7 32.34 46.55 -16.71
CA LYS A 7 31.76 46.27 -15.39
C LYS A 7 30.29 45.86 -15.42
N ILE A 8 29.54 46.21 -16.47
CA ILE A 8 28.11 45.86 -16.59
C ILE A 8 27.93 44.41 -17.08
N PHE A 9 28.80 43.93 -17.98
CA PHE A 9 28.74 42.54 -18.46
C PHE A 9 29.18 41.51 -17.42
N VAL A 10 30.11 41.84 -16.53
CA VAL A 10 30.52 40.94 -15.42
C VAL A 10 29.43 40.86 -14.34
N LEU A 11 28.63 41.92 -14.16
CA LEU A 11 27.50 41.90 -13.21
C LEU A 11 26.30 41.10 -13.75
N ILE A 12 26.04 41.15 -15.06
CA ILE A 12 24.98 40.35 -15.70
C ILE A 12 25.36 38.85 -15.75
N PHE A 13 26.65 38.51 -15.90
CA PHE A 13 27.13 37.11 -15.85
C PHE A 13 27.22 36.53 -14.42
N LEU A 14 27.24 37.39 -13.38
CA LEU A 14 27.17 36.95 -11.98
C LEU A 14 25.73 36.76 -11.49
N ILE A 15 24.76 37.44 -12.10
CA ILE A 15 23.33 37.26 -11.77
C ILE A 15 22.73 36.05 -12.52
N SER A 16 23.32 35.61 -13.64
CA SER A 16 22.93 34.36 -14.33
C SER A 16 23.44 33.08 -13.68
N ASN A 17 24.20 33.17 -12.58
CA ASN A 17 24.61 32.04 -11.74
C ASN A 17 23.92 32.04 -10.36
N LEU A 18 22.91 32.89 -10.15
CA LEU A 18 21.85 32.51 -9.23
C LEU A 18 21.09 31.38 -9.90
N ILE A 19 21.50 30.15 -9.55
CA ILE A 19 20.69 28.96 -9.74
C ILE A 19 19.37 29.28 -9.07
N PHE A 20 18.36 29.71 -9.85
CA PHE A 20 16.99 29.46 -9.44
C PHE A 20 16.94 27.97 -9.24
N SER A 21 16.82 27.54 -7.99
CA SER A 21 16.56 26.15 -7.70
C SER A 21 15.24 25.82 -8.37
N GLU A 22 15.28 25.17 -9.52
CA GLU A 22 14.07 24.64 -10.14
C GLU A 22 13.52 23.57 -9.20
N ASN A 23 12.29 23.79 -8.73
CA ASN A 23 11.56 22.78 -8.00
C ASN A 23 11.46 21.54 -8.90
N LYS A 24 12.04 20.43 -8.45
CA LYS A 24 12.23 19.23 -9.26
C LYS A 24 11.68 18.02 -8.50
N LYS A 25 10.64 17.42 -9.05
CA LYS A 25 10.15 16.11 -8.59
C LYS A 25 11.12 15.03 -9.07
N LEU A 26 11.67 14.23 -8.15
CA LEU A 26 12.60 13.15 -8.48
C LEU A 26 11.85 11.83 -8.71
N ASN A 27 10.90 11.50 -7.84
CA ASN A 27 9.93 10.41 -8.01
C ASN A 27 8.64 10.72 -7.23
N GLY A 28 7.83 9.70 -6.89
CA GLY A 28 6.62 9.88 -6.07
C GLY A 28 6.88 10.46 -4.68
N ASN A 29 8.00 10.11 -4.06
CA ASN A 29 8.27 10.38 -2.64
C ASN A 29 9.30 11.52 -2.43
N TYR A 30 10.30 11.64 -3.32
CA TYR A 30 11.39 12.61 -3.23
C TYR A 30 11.21 13.82 -4.16
N GLY A 31 11.53 14.99 -3.64
CA GLY A 31 11.56 16.24 -4.39
C GLY A 31 12.67 17.18 -3.93
N ILE A 32 13.09 18.06 -4.84
CA ILE A 32 13.97 19.19 -4.53
C ILE A 32 13.14 20.46 -4.64
N GLU A 33 13.14 21.26 -3.58
CA GLU A 33 12.47 22.55 -3.52
C GLU A 33 13.44 23.55 -2.91
N ASP A 34 13.67 24.65 -3.62
CA ASP A 34 14.58 25.73 -3.19
C ASP A 34 15.99 25.29 -2.74
N GLY A 35 16.52 24.25 -3.38
CA GLY A 35 17.86 23.71 -3.16
C GLY A 35 17.95 22.77 -1.96
N GLU A 36 16.81 22.43 -1.37
CA GLU A 36 16.67 21.51 -0.24
C GLU A 36 15.96 20.24 -0.71
N VAL A 37 16.26 19.10 -0.09
CA VAL A 37 15.68 17.79 -0.44
C VAL A 37 14.60 17.41 0.56
N TYR A 38 13.50 16.85 0.05
CA TYR A 38 12.36 16.41 0.85
C TYR A 38 11.99 14.96 0.50
N TYR A 39 11.60 14.20 1.53
CA TYR A 39 10.88 12.93 1.41
C TYR A 39 9.50 13.09 2.06
N ILE A 40 8.41 12.93 1.29
CA ILE A 40 7.02 13.10 1.76
C ILE A 40 6.88 14.32 2.70
N ASN A 41 7.39 15.47 2.23
CA ASN A 41 7.36 16.79 2.89
C ASN A 41 8.27 16.94 4.13
N ARG A 42 9.02 15.91 4.51
CA ARG A 42 10.04 15.99 5.55
C ARG A 42 11.35 16.39 4.90
N LYS A 43 11.90 17.52 5.34
CA LYS A 43 13.21 17.96 4.92
C LYS A 43 14.25 16.92 5.36
N ILE A 44 15.09 16.49 4.43
CA ILE A 44 16.24 15.64 4.72
C ILE A 44 17.39 16.55 5.10
N GLU A 45 17.60 16.73 6.40
CA GLU A 45 18.60 17.67 6.90
C GLU A 45 20.02 17.28 6.46
N GLY A 46 20.73 18.23 5.87
CA GLY A 46 22.11 18.04 5.40
C GLY A 46 22.25 17.35 4.03
N ALA A 47 21.15 17.03 3.35
CA ALA A 47 21.19 16.46 2.02
C ALA A 47 21.75 17.43 0.96
N ASP A 48 22.64 16.94 0.11
CA ASP A 48 23.19 17.74 -0.99
C ASP A 48 22.29 17.62 -2.23
N ALA A 49 21.36 18.56 -2.38
CA ALA A 49 20.40 18.58 -3.49
C ALA A 49 21.03 18.55 -4.90
N LYS A 50 22.26 19.07 -5.06
CA LYS A 50 22.95 19.09 -6.36
C LYS A 50 23.39 17.70 -6.81
N THR A 51 23.68 16.82 -5.86
CA THR A 51 24.16 15.46 -6.12
C THR A 51 23.17 14.39 -5.69
N PHE A 52 21.98 14.78 -5.24
CA PHE A 52 20.95 13.87 -4.78
C PHE A 52 20.37 13.07 -5.95
N GLU A 53 20.45 11.75 -5.85
CA GLU A 53 19.91 10.79 -6.80
C GLU A 53 19.10 9.71 -6.08
N VAL A 54 17.94 9.39 -6.64
CA VAL A 54 17.06 8.33 -6.14
C VAL A 54 17.39 7.04 -6.90
N PHE A 55 17.48 5.93 -6.18
CA PHE A 55 17.69 4.63 -6.79
C PHE A 55 16.42 4.09 -7.46
N GLU A 56 16.55 3.02 -8.25
CA GLU A 56 15.46 2.46 -9.06
C GLU A 56 14.27 1.93 -8.24
N ASP A 57 14.50 1.52 -6.99
CA ASP A 57 13.42 1.07 -6.11
C ASP A 57 12.54 2.21 -5.58
N GLY A 58 12.99 3.46 -5.72
CA GLY A 58 12.26 4.66 -5.32
C GLY A 58 12.31 5.00 -3.84
N GLU A 59 12.87 4.13 -2.99
CA GLU A 59 12.94 4.31 -1.53
C GLU A 59 14.36 4.57 -1.03
N TYR A 60 15.38 4.03 -1.70
CA TYR A 60 16.75 4.46 -1.43
C TYR A 60 17.10 5.70 -2.25
N ALA A 61 17.91 6.56 -1.65
CA ALA A 61 18.56 7.66 -2.34
C ALA A 61 20.00 7.82 -1.86
N LYS A 62 20.78 8.64 -2.55
CA LYS A 62 22.09 9.07 -2.07
C LYS A 62 22.44 10.44 -2.58
N ASP A 63 23.39 11.07 -1.90
CA ASP A 63 24.12 12.20 -2.42
C ASP A 63 25.63 11.92 -2.35
N LYS A 64 26.46 12.95 -2.57
CA LYS A 64 27.92 12.79 -2.52
C LYS A 64 28.47 12.39 -1.13
N ASN A 65 27.71 12.61 -0.05
CA ASN A 65 28.12 12.43 1.34
C ASN A 65 27.44 11.21 2.00
N ASN A 66 26.16 10.97 1.71
CA ASN A 66 25.32 10.03 2.45
C ASN A 66 24.49 9.14 1.54
N VAL A 67 24.01 8.02 2.10
CA VAL A 67 22.95 7.19 1.55
C VAL A 67 21.74 7.31 2.46
N TYR A 68 20.55 7.29 1.88
CA TYR A 68 19.28 7.47 2.55
C TYR A 68 18.36 6.30 2.25
N TYR A 69 17.58 5.89 3.24
CA TYR A 69 16.36 5.10 3.05
C TYR A 69 15.21 5.96 3.58
N GLU A 70 14.28 6.32 2.71
CA GLU A 70 13.27 7.35 3.00
C GLU A 70 13.93 8.68 3.45
N GLU A 71 13.54 9.26 4.58
CA GLU A 71 14.22 10.41 5.17
C GLU A 71 15.49 10.07 5.98
N ASN A 72 15.75 8.79 6.25
CA ASN A 72 16.76 8.37 7.22
C ASN A 72 18.14 8.20 6.59
N VAL A 73 19.16 8.80 7.20
CA VAL A 73 20.57 8.62 6.80
C VAL A 73 21.04 7.24 7.26
N LEU A 74 21.55 6.43 6.33
CA LEU A 74 22.18 5.15 6.68
C LEU A 74 23.51 5.39 7.40
N ASN A 75 23.60 4.86 8.61
CA ASN A 75 24.79 5.01 9.44
C ASN A 75 26.01 4.34 8.80
N GLU A 76 27.08 5.11 8.60
CA GLU A 76 28.37 4.69 8.03
C GLU A 76 28.33 4.20 6.57
N ALA A 77 27.29 4.56 5.81
CA ALA A 77 27.19 4.18 4.39
C ALA A 77 28.20 4.93 3.52
N ASP A 78 28.85 4.18 2.61
CA ASP A 78 29.68 4.78 1.56
C ASP A 78 28.88 4.97 0.26
N PRO A 79 28.39 6.19 -0.04
CA PRO A 79 27.55 6.47 -1.21
C PRO A 79 28.23 6.16 -2.55
N LYS A 80 29.56 6.19 -2.60
CA LYS A 80 30.29 5.91 -3.85
C LYS A 80 30.27 4.43 -4.19
N SER A 81 30.23 3.57 -3.17
CA SER A 81 30.26 2.12 -3.34
C SER A 81 28.93 1.42 -3.10
N PHE A 82 27.92 2.15 -2.61
CA PHE A 82 26.60 1.62 -2.31
C PHE A 82 25.90 1.06 -3.55
N LYS A 83 25.32 -0.13 -3.40
CA LYS A 83 24.57 -0.84 -4.43
C LYS A 83 23.37 -1.54 -3.82
N LEU A 84 22.26 -1.47 -4.53
CA LEU A 84 21.06 -2.24 -4.21
C LEU A 84 21.22 -3.71 -4.60
N LEU A 85 20.63 -4.57 -3.77
CA LEU A 85 20.50 -6.00 -3.97
C LEU A 85 19.02 -6.40 -4.12
N THR A 86 18.22 -5.53 -4.75
CA THR A 86 16.77 -5.70 -4.95
C THR A 86 16.39 -6.98 -5.71
N LYS A 87 17.30 -7.53 -6.51
CA LYS A 87 17.13 -8.84 -7.16
C LYS A 87 17.11 -10.02 -6.18
N ILE A 88 17.63 -9.83 -4.96
CA ILE A 88 17.62 -10.81 -3.87
C ILE A 88 16.43 -10.53 -2.96
N SER A 89 16.30 -9.30 -2.48
CA SER A 89 15.19 -8.88 -1.62
C SER A 89 15.02 -7.37 -1.65
N SER A 90 13.78 -6.91 -1.53
CA SER A 90 13.50 -5.49 -1.28
C SER A 90 14.15 -5.03 0.03
N GLY A 91 14.61 -3.79 0.09
CA GLY A 91 15.31 -3.27 1.27
C GLY A 91 16.78 -3.71 1.41
N LEU A 92 17.28 -4.66 0.62
CA LEU A 92 18.66 -5.12 0.79
C LEU A 92 19.65 -4.23 0.01
N GLY A 93 20.63 -3.65 0.71
CA GLY A 93 21.67 -2.80 0.14
C GLY A 93 23.04 -3.09 0.73
N LYS A 94 24.12 -2.82 -0.01
CA LYS A 94 25.47 -2.94 0.53
C LYS A 94 26.40 -1.87 0.00
N ASP A 95 27.41 -1.53 0.79
CA ASP A 95 28.57 -0.79 0.35
C ASP A 95 29.84 -1.67 0.45
N LYS A 96 31.03 -1.08 0.27
CA LYS A 96 32.30 -1.81 0.33
C LYS A 96 32.64 -2.38 1.72
N ASN A 97 32.02 -1.87 2.78
CA ASN A 97 32.30 -2.16 4.19
C ASN A 97 31.11 -2.75 4.94
N ASN A 98 29.88 -2.42 4.55
CA ASN A 98 28.66 -2.69 5.31
C ASN A 98 27.53 -3.29 4.45
N LEU A 99 26.61 -3.99 5.12
CA LEU A 99 25.35 -4.50 4.57
C LEU A 99 24.20 -3.82 5.32
N TYR A 100 23.11 -3.54 4.62
CA TYR A 100 21.94 -2.85 5.14
C TYR A 100 20.67 -3.58 4.73
N PHE A 101 19.67 -3.55 5.61
CA PHE A 101 18.32 -3.99 5.33
C PHE A 101 17.38 -2.87 5.74
N PHE A 102 16.78 -2.19 4.76
CA PHE A 102 16.11 -0.90 4.92
C PHE A 102 17.06 0.15 5.55
N GLU A 103 16.63 0.88 6.56
CA GLU A 103 17.46 1.86 7.25
C GLU A 103 18.56 1.22 8.12
N ASP A 104 18.44 -0.06 8.45
CA ASP A 104 19.27 -0.71 9.46
C ASP A 104 20.58 -1.26 8.89
N LYS A 105 21.69 -0.87 9.53
CA LYS A 105 22.99 -1.50 9.32
C LYS A 105 23.03 -2.89 9.96
N ILE A 106 23.34 -3.89 9.14
CA ILE A 106 23.50 -5.28 9.58
C ILE A 106 24.88 -5.46 10.23
N ASN A 107 24.89 -5.64 11.55
CA ASN A 107 26.11 -5.75 12.34
C ASN A 107 26.77 -7.14 12.27
N ASN A 108 28.08 -7.18 12.55
CA ASN A 108 28.90 -8.39 12.66
C ASN A 108 29.06 -9.22 11.36
N ILE A 109 28.80 -8.63 10.21
CA ILE A 109 28.97 -9.26 8.90
C ILE A 109 30.31 -8.86 8.26
N ASP A 110 31.08 -9.85 7.80
CA ASP A 110 32.28 -9.63 7.01
C ASP A 110 31.95 -9.55 5.52
N ILE A 111 31.84 -8.34 4.98
CA ILE A 111 31.47 -8.08 3.57
C ILE A 111 32.44 -8.71 2.56
N LYS A 112 33.72 -8.88 2.92
CA LYS A 112 34.72 -9.45 2.03
C LYS A 112 34.50 -10.93 1.75
N THR A 113 33.96 -11.67 2.71
CA THR A 113 33.68 -13.10 2.62
C THR A 113 32.19 -13.43 2.56
N LEU A 114 31.34 -12.41 2.45
CA LEU A 114 29.89 -12.54 2.45
C LEU A 114 29.39 -13.28 1.21
N GLU A 115 28.71 -14.39 1.46
CA GLU A 115 27.86 -15.13 0.55
C GLU A 115 26.41 -14.99 1.00
N ILE A 116 25.52 -14.60 0.09
CA ILE A 116 24.09 -14.48 0.35
C ILE A 116 23.38 -15.63 -0.36
N MET A 117 22.64 -16.44 0.39
CA MET A 117 21.86 -17.56 -0.11
C MET A 117 20.40 -17.28 0.18
N THR A 118 19.53 -17.39 -0.82
CA THR A 118 18.10 -17.10 -0.65
C THR A 118 17.24 -18.14 -1.37
N ASP A 119 16.08 -18.42 -0.81
CA ASP A 119 14.97 -19.09 -1.47
C ASP A 119 13.68 -18.29 -1.24
N GLU A 120 12.53 -18.83 -1.65
CA GLU A 120 11.21 -18.21 -1.46
C GLU A 120 10.82 -18.04 0.02
N PHE A 121 11.55 -18.67 0.95
CA PHE A 121 11.20 -18.75 2.36
C PHE A 121 12.15 -17.97 3.26
N SER A 122 13.39 -17.73 2.85
CA SER A 122 14.44 -17.25 3.74
C SER A 122 15.64 -16.61 3.05
N ILE A 123 16.28 -15.68 3.76
CA ILE A 123 17.58 -15.09 3.39
C ILE A 123 18.63 -15.52 4.42
N TYR A 124 19.64 -16.26 3.97
CA TYR A 124 20.82 -16.61 4.76
C TYR A 124 22.02 -15.76 4.35
N LEU A 125 22.79 -15.33 5.34
CA LEU A 125 24.09 -14.70 5.19
C LEU A 125 25.14 -15.69 5.68
N LYS A 126 26.21 -15.90 4.92
CA LYS A 126 27.36 -16.72 5.33
C LYS A 126 28.63 -15.94 5.12
N ASP A 127 29.46 -15.87 6.13
CA ASP A 127 30.76 -15.21 6.07
C ASP A 127 31.80 -15.99 6.87
N LYS A 128 33.01 -15.44 7.00
CA LYS A 128 34.08 -16.06 7.81
C LYS A 128 33.68 -16.23 9.29
N ASN A 129 32.80 -15.41 9.82
CA ASN A 129 32.39 -15.41 11.23
C ASN A 129 31.32 -16.50 11.46
N GLY A 130 30.30 -16.58 10.61
CA GLY A 130 29.08 -17.33 10.90
C GLY A 130 28.23 -17.66 9.68
N VAL A 131 27.18 -18.43 9.95
CA VAL A 131 25.97 -18.50 9.12
C VAL A 131 24.86 -17.83 9.92
N TYR A 132 24.09 -16.98 9.27
CA TYR A 132 23.02 -16.20 9.86
C TYR A 132 21.75 -16.34 9.04
N ILE A 133 20.61 -16.26 9.71
CA ILE A 133 19.32 -16.03 9.06
C ILE A 133 18.94 -14.56 9.25
N LEU A 134 18.73 -13.84 8.14
CA LEU A 134 18.36 -12.43 8.15
C LEU A 134 16.84 -12.26 8.20
N PHE A 135 16.12 -13.00 7.36
CA PHE A 135 14.66 -12.84 7.20
C PHE A 135 13.99 -14.17 6.81
N SER A 136 12.70 -14.32 7.14
CA SER A 136 11.85 -15.41 6.66
C SER A 136 10.46 -14.92 6.23
N TYR A 137 10.01 -15.33 5.05
CA TYR A 137 8.79 -14.81 4.41
C TYR A 137 7.48 -15.48 4.86
N ASN A 138 7.51 -16.73 5.37
CA ASN A 138 6.30 -17.55 5.58
C ASN A 138 6.06 -18.05 7.03
N GLY A 139 6.91 -17.68 8.00
CA GLY A 139 6.85 -18.24 9.36
C GLY A 139 6.63 -17.26 10.50
N GLY A 140 6.46 -15.96 10.17
CA GLY A 140 6.70 -14.91 11.16
C GLY A 140 8.14 -14.95 11.70
N LEU A 141 8.49 -13.95 12.50
CA LEU A 141 9.69 -14.01 13.33
C LEU A 141 9.55 -15.26 14.25
N PRO A 142 10.57 -16.12 14.40
CA PRO A 142 10.57 -17.15 15.46
C PRO A 142 10.00 -16.61 16.77
N VAL A 143 9.05 -17.33 17.37
CA VAL A 143 8.17 -16.90 18.49
C VAL A 143 8.91 -16.34 19.74
N ASP A 144 10.24 -16.47 19.80
CA ASP A 144 11.13 -15.92 20.83
C ASP A 144 11.64 -14.48 20.52
N LEU A 145 11.08 -13.80 19.51
CA LEU A 145 11.50 -12.46 19.05
C LEU A 145 10.69 -11.34 19.73
N ASP A 146 11.01 -11.08 21.00
CA ASP A 146 10.67 -9.81 21.63
C ASP A 146 11.57 -8.71 21.01
N ASN A 147 10.97 -7.91 20.12
CA ASN A 147 11.41 -6.63 19.55
C ASN A 147 11.74 -6.61 18.04
N VAL A 148 11.17 -5.56 17.42
CA VAL A 148 11.18 -5.15 16.02
C VAL A 148 12.55 -4.60 15.59
N ILE A 149 13.63 -5.37 15.81
CA ILE A 149 14.93 -5.07 15.20
C ILE A 149 15.33 -6.30 14.38
N MET A 150 15.37 -6.15 13.06
CA MET A 150 15.79 -7.19 12.11
C MET A 150 17.31 -7.38 12.16
N SER A 151 17.80 -7.93 13.26
CA SER A 151 19.20 -8.35 13.40
C SER A 151 19.38 -9.79 12.89
N PRO A 152 20.44 -10.07 12.11
CA PRO A 152 20.71 -11.40 11.60
C PRO A 152 20.98 -12.35 12.78
N LYS A 153 20.21 -13.44 12.87
CA LYS A 153 20.39 -14.42 13.95
C LYS A 153 21.48 -15.41 13.55
N ILE A 154 22.58 -15.41 14.30
CA ILE A 154 23.64 -16.41 14.12
C ILE A 154 23.11 -17.81 14.45
N LEU A 155 23.36 -18.75 13.54
CA LEU A 155 23.07 -20.15 13.76
C LEU A 155 24.22 -20.79 14.54
N LYS A 156 23.91 -21.34 15.71
CA LYS A 156 24.90 -21.96 16.59
C LYS A 156 25.23 -23.37 16.13
N ASN A 157 26.50 -23.77 16.29
CA ASN A 157 27.00 -25.13 16.01
C ASN A 157 26.83 -25.59 14.55
N VAL A 158 26.78 -24.64 13.60
CA VAL A 158 26.71 -24.92 12.17
C VAL A 158 28.10 -25.20 11.60
N ASP A 159 28.22 -26.23 10.77
CA ASP A 159 29.41 -26.41 9.94
C ASP A 159 29.32 -25.50 8.70
N LYS A 160 29.95 -24.33 8.78
CA LYS A 160 29.91 -23.28 7.76
C LYS A 160 30.43 -23.74 6.40
N GLN A 161 31.40 -24.66 6.38
CA GLN A 161 32.04 -25.09 5.14
C GLN A 161 31.10 -25.98 4.31
N THR A 162 30.26 -26.76 4.97
CA THR A 162 29.33 -27.69 4.32
C THR A 162 27.88 -27.20 4.33
N PHE A 163 27.63 -26.03 4.92
CA PHE A 163 26.31 -25.41 4.94
C PHE A 163 25.83 -25.07 3.53
N GLN A 164 24.65 -25.55 3.20
CA GLN A 164 24.00 -25.34 1.91
C GLN A 164 22.50 -25.14 2.10
N LEU A 165 21.94 -24.25 1.28
CA LEU A 165 20.50 -24.08 1.14
C LEU A 165 19.96 -25.18 0.21
N ILE A 166 18.87 -25.83 0.62
CA ILE A 166 18.23 -26.88 -0.18
C ILE A 166 16.97 -26.37 -0.90
N GLY A 167 16.28 -25.39 -0.33
CA GLY A 167 14.98 -24.89 -0.82
C GLY A 167 13.83 -25.36 0.08
N GLY A 168 12.64 -24.75 -0.07
CA GLY A 168 11.49 -25.08 0.77
C GLY A 168 11.63 -24.60 2.23
N GLY A 169 12.53 -23.65 2.50
CA GLY A 169 12.90 -23.25 3.86
C GLY A 169 13.89 -24.21 4.54
N TYR A 170 14.34 -25.26 3.86
CA TYR A 170 15.29 -26.22 4.39
C TYR A 170 16.74 -25.88 4.01
N SER A 171 17.63 -26.08 4.98
CA SER A 171 19.08 -26.03 4.78
C SER A 171 19.75 -27.17 5.55
N LYS A 172 20.99 -27.50 5.20
CA LYS A 172 21.75 -28.53 5.92
C LYS A 172 23.23 -28.24 5.92
N ASP A 173 23.91 -28.81 6.90
CA ASP A 173 25.36 -29.00 6.88
C ASP A 173 25.68 -30.50 7.00
N LYS A 174 26.95 -30.86 7.16
CA LYS A 174 27.35 -32.28 7.28
C LYS A 174 26.83 -32.98 8.54
N ASN A 175 26.39 -32.23 9.56
CA ASN A 175 25.98 -32.73 10.87
C ASN A 175 24.47 -32.62 11.11
N SER A 176 23.79 -31.61 10.56
CA SER A 176 22.40 -31.27 10.91
C SER A 176 21.59 -30.76 9.71
N VAL A 177 20.27 -30.92 9.83
CA VAL A 177 19.26 -30.31 8.95
C VAL A 177 18.52 -29.22 9.72
N TYR A 178 18.15 -28.16 9.02
CA TYR A 178 17.49 -26.98 9.58
C TYR A 178 16.24 -26.64 8.77
N TYR A 179 15.20 -26.17 9.45
CA TYR A 179 14.03 -25.52 8.86
C TYR A 179 13.95 -24.08 9.36
N ILE A 180 14.05 -23.10 8.45
CA ILE A 180 14.06 -21.65 8.78
C ILE A 180 15.03 -21.36 9.95
N GLY A 181 16.27 -21.85 9.83
CA GLY A 181 17.33 -21.71 10.83
C GLY A 181 17.19 -22.55 12.10
N LYS A 182 16.03 -23.19 12.35
CA LYS A 182 15.84 -24.09 13.49
C LYS A 182 16.37 -25.48 13.17
N LYS A 183 17.29 -25.98 13.97
CA LYS A 183 17.79 -27.36 13.86
C LYS A 183 16.66 -28.36 14.09
N ILE A 184 16.60 -29.40 13.25
CA ILE A 184 15.67 -30.53 13.40
C ILE A 184 16.42 -31.68 14.05
N ASP A 185 16.03 -32.05 15.26
CA ASP A 185 16.71 -33.08 16.02
C ASP A 185 16.41 -34.50 15.50
N GLY A 186 17.42 -35.37 15.54
CA GLY A 186 17.29 -36.76 15.13
C GLY A 186 17.36 -37.02 13.62
N VAL A 187 17.47 -35.98 12.79
CA VAL A 187 17.56 -36.11 11.33
C VAL A 187 19.01 -36.14 10.87
N ALA A 188 19.39 -37.21 10.17
CA ALA A 188 20.72 -37.37 9.62
C ALA A 188 20.81 -36.77 8.19
N PRO A 189 21.71 -35.80 7.91
CA PRO A 189 21.73 -35.06 6.63
C PRO A 189 21.94 -35.90 5.37
N GLN A 190 22.47 -37.11 5.50
CA GLN A 190 22.74 -38.03 4.39
C GLN A 190 21.47 -38.66 3.81
N ASN A 191 20.42 -38.82 4.60
CA ASN A 191 19.15 -39.42 4.15
C ASN A 191 18.05 -38.37 3.91
N PHE A 192 18.40 -37.11 4.09
CA PHE A 192 17.50 -35.98 3.90
C PHE A 192 17.14 -35.80 2.42
N LYS A 193 15.85 -35.87 2.12
CA LYS A 193 15.30 -35.61 0.78
C LYS A 193 14.03 -34.78 0.89
N VAL A 194 14.02 -33.60 0.27
CA VAL A 194 12.82 -32.79 0.08
C VAL A 194 11.96 -33.46 -1.00
N LEU A 195 10.67 -33.66 -0.69
CA LEU A 195 9.70 -34.18 -1.65
C LEU A 195 8.86 -33.04 -2.26
N LYS A 196 8.55 -32.03 -1.46
CA LYS A 196 7.81 -30.82 -1.84
C LYS A 196 8.17 -29.69 -0.85
N ASP A 197 7.91 -28.43 -1.17
CA ASP A 197 8.37 -27.25 -0.43
C ASP A 197 8.44 -27.43 1.09
N TYR A 198 7.33 -27.82 1.73
CA TYR A 198 7.26 -28.01 3.18
C TYR A 198 7.41 -29.46 3.64
N ILE A 199 7.57 -30.44 2.75
CA ILE A 199 7.62 -31.88 3.06
C ILE A 199 9.01 -32.46 2.75
N PHE A 200 9.64 -33.05 3.77
CA PHE A 200 10.86 -33.84 3.57
C PHE A 200 10.80 -35.18 4.28
N ILE A 201 11.75 -36.06 3.91
CA ILE A 201 11.94 -37.37 4.50
C ILE A 201 13.39 -37.57 4.93
N ASP A 202 13.60 -38.37 5.96
CA ASP A 202 14.93 -38.81 6.43
C ASP A 202 15.24 -40.28 6.05
N GLY A 203 14.48 -40.82 5.09
CA GLY A 203 14.49 -42.23 4.68
C GLY A 203 13.60 -43.14 5.51
N LYS A 204 13.09 -42.71 6.67
CA LYS A 204 12.19 -43.49 7.52
C LYS A 204 10.90 -42.76 7.88
N ASN A 205 10.99 -41.46 8.14
CA ASN A 205 9.90 -40.63 8.66
C ASN A 205 9.58 -39.50 7.68
N VAL A 206 8.35 -39.00 7.76
CA VAL A 206 7.88 -37.82 7.03
C VAL A 206 7.89 -36.63 7.98
N TYR A 207 8.31 -35.48 7.48
CA TYR A 207 8.34 -34.23 8.21
C TYR A 207 7.65 -33.13 7.42
N LEU A 208 6.88 -32.30 8.12
CA LEU A 208 6.21 -31.12 7.58
C LEU A 208 6.61 -29.89 8.38
N TYR A 209 7.05 -28.84 7.70
CA TYR A 209 7.53 -27.59 8.33
C TYR A 209 8.57 -27.84 9.44
N GLY A 210 9.46 -28.82 9.23
CA GLY A 210 10.44 -29.24 10.22
C GLY A 210 9.94 -30.16 11.33
N GLU A 211 8.64 -30.46 11.39
CA GLU A 211 8.03 -31.31 12.41
C GLU A 211 7.80 -32.73 11.91
N LYS A 212 8.17 -33.72 12.73
CA LYS A 212 7.92 -35.13 12.43
C LYS A 212 6.41 -35.44 12.47
N LYS A 213 5.89 -36.12 11.44
CA LYS A 213 4.50 -36.59 11.41
C LYS A 213 4.46 -38.12 11.43
N GLU A 214 3.93 -38.67 12.51
CA GLU A 214 3.91 -40.13 12.75
C GLU A 214 2.78 -40.84 11.98
N ASP A 215 1.70 -40.13 11.66
CA ASP A 215 0.48 -40.71 11.09
C ASP A 215 0.55 -40.89 9.56
N ILE A 216 1.58 -40.35 8.91
CA ILE A 216 1.75 -40.41 7.44
C ILE A 216 2.58 -41.64 7.06
N ASP A 217 1.99 -42.51 6.25
CA ASP A 217 2.68 -43.71 5.75
C ASP A 217 3.62 -43.38 4.58
N LEU A 218 4.93 -43.30 4.86
CA LEU A 218 5.97 -42.99 3.88
C LEU A 218 5.98 -43.94 2.67
N GLN A 219 5.67 -45.22 2.85
CA GLN A 219 5.77 -46.22 1.77
C GLN A 219 4.73 -46.01 0.68
N THR A 220 3.59 -45.43 1.05
CA THR A 220 2.46 -45.21 0.15
C THR A 220 2.16 -43.75 -0.11
N LEU A 221 2.96 -42.84 0.47
CA LEU A 221 2.91 -41.40 0.25
C LEU A 221 3.05 -41.06 -1.24
N LYS A 222 2.04 -40.36 -1.75
CA LYS A 222 1.95 -39.90 -3.14
C LYS A 222 1.30 -38.52 -3.20
N PHE A 223 1.57 -37.82 -4.29
CA PHE A 223 1.03 -36.49 -4.59
C PHE A 223 0.02 -36.61 -5.73
N PHE A 224 -1.03 -35.80 -5.69
CA PHE A 224 -1.98 -35.73 -6.80
C PHE A 224 -1.36 -35.04 -8.02
N ASP A 225 -0.61 -33.94 -7.78
CA ASP A 225 0.21 -33.25 -8.76
C ASP A 225 1.28 -32.36 -8.07
N ASP A 226 2.19 -31.79 -8.86
CA ASP A 226 3.34 -31.02 -8.37
C ASP A 226 2.95 -29.68 -7.74
N ASN A 227 1.78 -29.11 -8.05
CA ASN A 227 1.34 -27.80 -7.54
C ASN A 227 0.28 -27.90 -6.44
N SER A 228 -0.29 -29.07 -6.23
CA SER A 228 -1.39 -29.28 -5.28
C SER A 228 -0.92 -29.28 -3.83
N SER A 229 -1.66 -28.60 -2.96
CA SER A 229 -1.48 -28.71 -1.51
C SER A 229 -2.00 -30.03 -0.94
N TYR A 230 -2.65 -30.87 -1.75
CA TYR A 230 -3.13 -32.19 -1.36
C TYR A 230 -2.12 -33.29 -1.67
N PHE A 231 -2.01 -34.23 -0.74
CA PHE A 231 -1.27 -35.47 -0.90
C PHE A 231 -1.99 -36.59 -0.15
N PHE A 232 -1.56 -37.83 -0.34
CA PHE A 232 -2.24 -38.98 0.26
C PHE A 232 -1.28 -40.10 0.57
N ASP A 233 -1.70 -40.97 1.48
CA ASP A 233 -1.11 -42.29 1.68
C ASP A 233 -2.21 -43.36 1.52
N LYS A 234 -1.92 -44.63 1.85
CA LYS A 234 -2.90 -45.71 1.74
C LYS A 234 -4.12 -45.56 2.65
N ASN A 235 -4.02 -44.75 3.71
CA ASN A 235 -5.01 -44.60 4.77
C ASN A 235 -5.82 -43.31 4.62
N ASN A 236 -5.18 -42.19 4.26
CA ASN A 236 -5.76 -40.86 4.37
C ASN A 236 -5.37 -39.95 3.20
N ILE A 237 -6.16 -38.88 3.03
CA ILE A 237 -5.84 -37.71 2.23
C ILE A 237 -5.52 -36.56 3.18
N TYR A 238 -4.54 -35.74 2.82
CA TYR A 238 -4.08 -34.60 3.61
C TYR A 238 -4.06 -33.34 2.76
N PHE A 239 -4.29 -32.19 3.39
CA PHE A 239 -4.08 -30.86 2.82
C PHE A 239 -3.11 -30.11 3.72
N GLN A 240 -1.95 -29.71 3.19
CA GLN A 240 -0.87 -29.04 3.94
C GLN A 240 -0.42 -29.75 5.23
N GLY A 241 -0.70 -31.04 5.37
CA GLY A 241 -0.39 -31.84 6.55
C GLY A 241 -1.59 -32.25 7.38
N ASP A 242 -2.68 -31.51 7.27
CA ASP A 242 -3.90 -31.80 8.02
C ASP A 242 -4.72 -32.85 7.28
N LYS A 243 -5.13 -33.87 8.04
CA LYS A 243 -5.93 -34.97 7.54
C LYS A 243 -7.34 -34.49 7.17
N LEU A 244 -7.83 -34.92 6.01
CA LEU A 244 -9.23 -34.77 5.64
C LEU A 244 -10.06 -35.86 6.32
N GLU A 245 -10.96 -35.46 7.21
CA GLU A 245 -11.84 -36.39 7.90
C GLU A 245 -12.94 -36.93 6.98
N ASN A 246 -13.15 -38.26 7.05
CA ASN A 246 -14.20 -39.00 6.32
C ASN A 246 -14.15 -38.89 4.78
N ALA A 247 -12.99 -38.59 4.19
CA ALA A 247 -12.84 -38.50 2.75
C ALA A 247 -12.88 -39.89 2.07
N ASP A 248 -13.70 -40.02 1.01
CA ASP A 248 -13.71 -41.23 0.17
C ASP A 248 -12.61 -41.14 -0.89
N PHE A 249 -11.47 -41.79 -0.61
CA PHE A 249 -10.29 -41.77 -1.49
C PHE A 249 -10.59 -42.14 -2.95
N LYS A 250 -11.48 -43.11 -3.19
CA LYS A 250 -11.76 -43.62 -4.54
C LYS A 250 -12.50 -42.62 -5.42
N SER A 251 -13.28 -41.74 -4.82
CA SER A 251 -14.07 -40.73 -5.53
C SER A 251 -13.56 -39.30 -5.33
N PHE A 252 -12.50 -39.12 -4.55
CA PHE A 252 -11.90 -37.82 -4.27
C PHE A 252 -11.38 -37.15 -5.54
N LYS A 253 -11.69 -35.86 -5.68
CA LYS A 253 -11.29 -35.01 -6.79
C LYS A 253 -10.95 -33.63 -6.27
N ILE A 254 -9.76 -33.17 -6.64
CA ILE A 254 -9.34 -31.78 -6.44
C ILE A 254 -10.08 -30.89 -7.43
N MET A 255 -10.48 -29.72 -6.96
CA MET A 255 -11.12 -28.66 -7.74
C MET A 255 -10.28 -27.37 -7.59
N GLU A 256 -10.71 -26.32 -8.28
CA GLU A 256 -10.08 -24.99 -8.19
C GLU A 256 -10.30 -24.35 -6.81
N SER A 257 -9.50 -23.31 -6.50
CA SER A 257 -9.65 -22.48 -5.28
C SER A 257 -9.66 -23.30 -3.98
N ASN A 258 -8.77 -24.28 -3.86
CA ASN A 258 -8.64 -25.21 -2.73
C ASN A 258 -9.87 -26.08 -2.44
N PHE A 259 -10.93 -26.01 -3.24
CA PHE A 259 -12.05 -26.92 -3.09
C PHE A 259 -11.66 -28.33 -3.52
N SER A 260 -12.26 -29.31 -2.87
CA SER A 260 -12.21 -30.70 -3.31
C SER A 260 -13.52 -31.39 -2.96
N LYS A 261 -13.79 -32.53 -3.59
CA LYS A 261 -14.99 -33.31 -3.28
C LYS A 261 -14.78 -34.79 -3.46
N ASP A 262 -15.58 -35.54 -2.73
CA ASP A 262 -15.79 -36.96 -2.99
C ASP A 262 -17.28 -37.20 -3.33
N LYS A 263 -17.71 -38.46 -3.42
CA LYS A 263 -19.11 -38.81 -3.74
C LYS A 263 -20.14 -38.32 -2.71
N ASN A 264 -19.73 -38.04 -1.47
CA ASN A 264 -20.58 -37.72 -0.32
C ASN A 264 -20.31 -36.32 0.25
N ASN A 265 -19.08 -35.81 0.15
CA ASN A 265 -18.62 -34.62 0.85
C ASN A 265 -17.96 -33.62 -0.09
N VAL A 266 -17.93 -32.36 0.34
CA VAL A 266 -17.15 -31.27 -0.26
C VAL A 266 -16.27 -30.67 0.83
N TYR A 267 -15.06 -30.28 0.45
CA TYR A 267 -14.06 -29.72 1.34
C TYR A 267 -13.50 -28.42 0.76
N GLU A 268 -13.10 -27.49 1.63
CA GLU A 268 -12.18 -26.40 1.31
C GLU A 268 -10.92 -26.65 2.14
N GLY A 269 -9.77 -26.87 1.48
CA GLY A 269 -8.57 -27.33 2.17
C GLY A 269 -8.80 -28.66 2.91
N ASN A 270 -8.55 -28.70 4.21
CA ASN A 270 -8.83 -29.87 5.07
C ASN A 270 -10.24 -29.86 5.67
N GLU A 271 -10.99 -28.76 5.56
CA GLU A 271 -12.27 -28.60 6.25
C GLU A 271 -13.44 -29.10 5.41
N LYS A 272 -14.31 -29.89 6.03
CA LYS A 272 -15.55 -30.35 5.39
C LYS A 272 -16.60 -29.24 5.45
N ILE A 273 -17.28 -29.02 4.33
CA ILE A 273 -18.40 -28.08 4.23
C ILE A 273 -19.72 -28.83 4.48
N ASP A 274 -20.42 -28.46 5.54
CA ASP A 274 -21.63 -29.15 5.97
C ASP A 274 -22.87 -28.80 5.13
N GLY A 275 -23.69 -29.82 4.85
CA GLY A 275 -24.98 -29.67 4.17
C GLY A 275 -24.91 -29.41 2.67
N VAL A 276 -23.73 -29.53 2.05
CA VAL A 276 -23.52 -29.36 0.60
C VAL A 276 -23.98 -30.58 -0.18
N ASP A 277 -24.67 -30.36 -1.30
CA ASP A 277 -24.94 -31.41 -2.29
C ASP A 277 -23.69 -31.65 -3.17
N ALA A 278 -22.81 -32.58 -2.75
CA ALA A 278 -21.55 -32.89 -3.44
C ALA A 278 -21.72 -33.28 -4.93
N LYS A 279 -22.87 -33.88 -5.27
CA LYS A 279 -23.19 -34.30 -6.63
C LYS A 279 -23.34 -33.11 -7.58
N THR A 280 -23.97 -32.02 -7.12
CA THR A 280 -24.21 -30.82 -7.91
C THR A 280 -23.20 -29.71 -7.64
N PHE A 281 -22.31 -29.87 -6.66
CA PHE A 281 -21.30 -28.87 -6.31
C PHE A 281 -20.35 -28.52 -7.46
N GLN A 282 -20.18 -27.22 -7.68
CA GLN A 282 -19.35 -26.63 -8.72
C GLN A 282 -18.71 -25.32 -8.21
N VAL A 283 -17.41 -25.15 -8.43
CA VAL A 283 -16.74 -23.84 -8.33
C VAL A 283 -17.14 -23.01 -9.54
N ILE A 284 -17.70 -21.82 -9.32
CA ILE A 284 -18.29 -20.97 -10.36
C ILE A 284 -17.50 -19.69 -10.61
N ASP A 285 -16.67 -19.27 -9.67
CA ASP A 285 -15.77 -18.13 -9.84
C ASP A 285 -14.52 -18.37 -9.00
N THR A 286 -13.41 -18.65 -9.68
CA THR A 286 -12.14 -18.99 -9.03
C THR A 286 -11.43 -17.77 -8.47
N TYR A 287 -11.68 -16.59 -9.05
CA TYR A 287 -11.06 -15.33 -8.66
C TYR A 287 -11.46 -14.90 -7.24
N ALA A 288 -12.76 -14.98 -6.91
CA ALA A 288 -13.27 -14.67 -5.58
C ALA A 288 -13.70 -15.92 -4.80
N GLY A 289 -13.35 -17.12 -5.25
CA GLY A 289 -13.60 -18.35 -4.48
C GLY A 289 -15.08 -18.72 -4.29
N PHE A 290 -15.97 -18.32 -5.21
CA PHE A 290 -17.38 -18.69 -5.12
C PHE A 290 -17.65 -20.06 -5.73
N ALA A 291 -18.49 -20.81 -5.03
CA ALA A 291 -19.01 -22.08 -5.47
C ALA A 291 -20.54 -22.13 -5.31
N ARG A 292 -21.16 -23.15 -5.87
CA ARG A 292 -22.59 -23.42 -5.71
C ARG A 292 -22.87 -24.90 -5.63
N ASP A 293 -23.98 -25.23 -5.00
CA ASP A 293 -24.71 -26.47 -5.26
C ASP A 293 -26.09 -26.14 -5.85
N LYS A 294 -26.99 -27.13 -5.95
CA LYS A 294 -28.35 -26.91 -6.47
C LYS A 294 -29.23 -26.00 -5.60
N ASN A 295 -28.84 -25.72 -4.36
CA ASN A 295 -29.65 -25.02 -3.37
C ASN A 295 -29.08 -23.64 -3.01
N TYR A 296 -27.75 -23.51 -2.92
CA TYR A 296 -27.09 -22.33 -2.35
C TYR A 296 -25.79 -21.95 -3.08
N LEU A 297 -25.42 -20.68 -2.92
CA LEU A 297 -24.06 -20.20 -3.13
C LEU A 297 -23.22 -20.39 -1.87
N TYR A 298 -21.92 -20.54 -2.08
CA TYR A 298 -20.89 -20.71 -1.07
C TYR A 298 -19.72 -19.78 -1.38
N HIS A 299 -19.11 -19.26 -0.32
CA HIS A 299 -17.81 -18.58 -0.37
C HIS A 299 -16.96 -19.22 0.72
N SER A 300 -15.78 -19.73 0.35
CA SER A 300 -14.98 -20.58 1.25
C SER A 300 -15.83 -21.73 1.82
N ASN A 301 -15.66 -22.06 3.09
CA ASN A 301 -16.43 -23.06 3.84
C ASN A 301 -17.83 -22.59 4.28
N GLU A 302 -18.26 -21.38 3.90
CA GLU A 302 -19.53 -20.81 4.36
C GLU A 302 -20.64 -20.86 3.32
N ARG A 303 -21.84 -21.23 3.78
CA ARG A 303 -23.07 -21.14 2.99
C ARG A 303 -23.66 -19.74 3.06
N ILE A 304 -23.89 -19.13 1.90
CA ILE A 304 -24.53 -17.82 1.78
C ILE A 304 -26.05 -17.97 1.87
N LYS A 305 -26.66 -17.40 2.93
CA LYS A 305 -28.12 -17.43 3.14
C LYS A 305 -28.85 -16.55 2.13
N ASN A 306 -30.06 -16.97 1.74
CA ASN A 306 -30.93 -16.27 0.77
C ASN A 306 -30.31 -16.07 -0.62
N SER A 307 -29.27 -16.83 -0.94
CA SER A 307 -28.63 -16.81 -2.25
C SER A 307 -29.48 -17.49 -3.31
N ASP A 308 -29.25 -17.14 -4.57
CA ASP A 308 -29.75 -17.86 -5.72
C ASP A 308 -28.57 -18.43 -6.53
N PRO A 309 -28.35 -19.75 -6.51
CA PRO A 309 -27.16 -20.36 -7.10
C PRO A 309 -27.07 -20.28 -8.63
N TYR A 310 -28.17 -19.94 -9.31
CA TYR A 310 -28.25 -19.97 -10.77
C TYR A 310 -28.30 -18.59 -11.41
N THR A 311 -28.32 -17.52 -10.62
CA THR A 311 -28.28 -16.13 -11.09
C THR A 311 -27.02 -15.38 -10.67
N PHE A 312 -25.99 -16.12 -10.27
CA PHE A 312 -24.68 -15.55 -9.93
C PHE A 312 -24.08 -14.79 -11.11
N GLU A 313 -23.60 -13.58 -10.84
CA GLU A 313 -23.05 -12.64 -11.80
C GLU A 313 -21.90 -11.86 -11.16
N ARG A 314 -20.77 -11.79 -11.85
CA ARG A 314 -19.70 -10.85 -11.50
C ARG A 314 -20.05 -9.48 -12.07
N VAL A 315 -20.05 -8.47 -11.20
CA VAL A 315 -20.38 -7.10 -11.56
C VAL A 315 -19.11 -6.32 -11.93
N ASN A 316 -18.07 -6.45 -11.10
CA ASN A 316 -16.73 -5.90 -11.34
C ASN A 316 -15.66 -6.70 -10.55
N GLU A 317 -14.43 -6.20 -10.46
CA GLU A 317 -13.33 -6.83 -9.71
C GLU A 317 -13.55 -6.93 -8.20
N HIS A 318 -14.54 -6.25 -7.61
CA HIS A 318 -14.77 -6.25 -6.15
C HIS A 318 -16.16 -6.74 -5.74
N LEU A 319 -17.10 -6.80 -6.68
CA LEU A 319 -18.51 -6.99 -6.43
C LEU A 319 -19.07 -8.11 -7.31
N VAL A 320 -19.77 -9.04 -6.67
CA VAL A 320 -20.56 -10.08 -7.33
C VAL A 320 -22.00 -10.02 -6.80
N ARG A 321 -22.93 -10.69 -7.47
CA ARG A 321 -24.34 -10.65 -7.09
C ARG A 321 -25.08 -11.91 -7.48
N ASP A 322 -26.30 -12.00 -6.99
CA ASP A 322 -27.36 -12.78 -7.61
C ASP A 322 -28.63 -11.94 -7.74
N LYS A 323 -29.76 -12.57 -8.07
CA LYS A 323 -31.05 -11.88 -8.21
C LYS A 323 -31.60 -11.30 -6.89
N ASN A 324 -31.13 -11.79 -5.75
CA ASN A 324 -31.61 -11.41 -4.42
C ASN A 324 -30.69 -10.37 -3.76
N GLN A 325 -29.36 -10.54 -3.88
CA GLN A 325 -28.38 -9.82 -3.06
C GLN A 325 -27.10 -9.49 -3.84
N PHE A 326 -26.29 -8.60 -3.26
CA PHE A 326 -24.94 -8.26 -3.70
C PHE A 326 -23.93 -8.69 -2.64
N TYR A 327 -22.74 -9.07 -3.09
CA TYR A 327 -21.66 -9.61 -2.28
C TYR A 327 -20.36 -8.92 -2.63
N TYR A 328 -19.53 -8.66 -1.63
CA TYR A 328 -18.11 -8.46 -1.87
C TYR A 328 -17.47 -9.76 -2.34
N ASN A 329 -16.27 -9.66 -2.90
CA ASN A 329 -15.49 -10.83 -3.29
C ASN A 329 -15.20 -11.78 -2.12
N ASP A 330 -15.21 -11.32 -0.88
CA ASP A 330 -15.00 -12.17 0.31
C ASP A 330 -16.28 -12.88 0.79
N GLY A 331 -17.36 -12.85 0.00
CA GLY A 331 -18.64 -13.47 0.36
C GLY A 331 -19.53 -12.59 1.24
N THR A 332 -19.05 -11.44 1.73
CA THR A 332 -19.81 -10.56 2.63
C THR A 332 -21.02 -9.98 1.90
N VAL A 333 -22.22 -10.20 2.44
CA VAL A 333 -23.47 -9.65 1.91
C VAL A 333 -23.55 -8.15 2.18
N LEU A 334 -23.77 -7.35 1.13
CA LEU A 334 -23.95 -5.91 1.27
C LEU A 334 -25.30 -5.60 1.95
N ASN A 335 -25.28 -4.65 2.90
CA ASN A 335 -26.48 -4.17 3.58
C ASN A 335 -27.28 -3.17 2.72
N VAL A 336 -27.84 -3.66 1.61
CA VAL A 336 -28.60 -2.90 0.60
C VAL A 336 -29.85 -3.67 0.15
N ASP A 337 -30.85 -2.98 -0.42
CA ASP A 337 -31.95 -3.68 -1.10
C ASP A 337 -31.48 -4.20 -2.46
N GLY A 338 -30.94 -5.41 -2.49
CA GLY A 338 -30.37 -6.04 -3.69
C GLY A 338 -31.32 -6.17 -4.89
N LYS A 339 -32.64 -6.16 -4.67
CA LYS A 339 -33.64 -6.21 -5.76
C LYS A 339 -33.80 -4.89 -6.49
N SER A 340 -33.59 -3.78 -5.78
CA SER A 340 -33.71 -2.42 -6.35
C SER A 340 -32.39 -1.69 -6.48
N PHE A 341 -31.28 -2.35 -6.10
CA PHE A 341 -29.94 -1.80 -6.18
C PHE A 341 -29.53 -1.49 -7.63
N GLN A 342 -28.96 -0.31 -7.81
CA GLN A 342 -28.48 0.24 -9.07
C GLN A 342 -27.15 0.92 -8.84
N ILE A 343 -26.15 0.52 -9.61
CA ILE A 343 -24.88 1.23 -9.69
C ILE A 343 -25.12 2.53 -10.46
N VAL A 344 -24.78 3.65 -9.85
CA VAL A 344 -24.91 4.97 -10.49
C VAL A 344 -23.61 5.37 -11.16
N LYS A 345 -22.48 5.13 -10.49
CA LYS A 345 -21.15 5.36 -11.03
C LYS A 345 -20.14 4.45 -10.37
N ASP A 346 -19.38 3.73 -11.18
CA ASP A 346 -18.31 2.84 -10.75
C ASP A 346 -16.95 3.51 -10.95
N TYR A 347 -16.13 3.53 -9.89
CA TYR A 347 -14.75 4.00 -9.86
C TYR A 347 -13.83 2.86 -9.42
N GLU A 348 -13.98 1.69 -10.03
CA GLU A 348 -13.23 0.45 -9.78
C GLU A 348 -11.73 0.67 -9.51
N LYS A 349 -11.02 1.43 -10.36
CA LYS A 349 -9.58 1.71 -10.20
C LYS A 349 -9.22 2.49 -8.93
N ASP A 350 -10.18 3.26 -8.42
CA ASP A 350 -10.05 4.06 -7.21
C ASP A 350 -10.64 3.30 -5.99
N TYR A 351 -11.05 2.04 -6.15
CA TYR A 351 -11.59 1.18 -5.08
C TYR A 351 -12.87 1.70 -4.42
N PHE A 352 -13.74 2.39 -5.15
CA PHE A 352 -15.07 2.75 -4.64
C PHE A 352 -16.13 2.92 -5.73
N MET A 353 -17.40 3.02 -5.33
CA MET A 353 -18.51 3.36 -6.23
C MET A 353 -19.62 4.13 -5.54
N TYR A 354 -20.48 4.74 -6.34
CA TYR A 354 -21.77 5.26 -5.90
C TYR A 354 -22.91 4.41 -6.43
N ALA A 355 -23.79 4.03 -5.53
CA ALA A 355 -24.96 3.22 -5.84
C ALA A 355 -26.19 3.74 -5.13
N LYS A 356 -27.34 3.20 -5.49
CA LYS A 356 -28.62 3.50 -4.84
C LYS A 356 -29.53 2.30 -4.86
N ASP A 357 -30.47 2.27 -3.94
CA ASP A 357 -31.63 1.40 -4.02
C ASP A 357 -32.92 2.25 -3.97
N LYS A 358 -34.08 1.61 -3.84
CA LYS A 358 -35.36 2.35 -3.80
C LYS A 358 -35.50 3.30 -2.59
N ASN A 359 -34.72 3.10 -1.54
CA ASN A 359 -34.80 3.79 -0.26
C ASN A 359 -33.60 4.72 0.01
N LYS A 360 -32.39 4.34 -0.42
CA LYS A 360 -31.13 4.93 0.02
C LYS A 360 -30.14 5.16 -1.14
N ALA A 361 -29.23 6.10 -0.93
CA ALA A 361 -28.04 6.29 -1.77
C ALA A 361 -26.79 5.94 -0.95
N TYR A 362 -25.78 5.40 -1.62
CA TYR A 362 -24.63 4.78 -1.00
C TYR A 362 -23.33 5.28 -1.62
N TYR A 363 -22.33 5.43 -0.75
CA TYR A 363 -20.91 5.32 -1.12
C TYR A 363 -20.44 3.93 -0.68
N ILE A 364 -19.82 3.19 -1.58
CA ILE A 364 -19.33 1.84 -1.32
C ILE A 364 -17.83 1.83 -1.53
N ASN A 365 -17.08 1.52 -0.49
CA ASN A 365 -15.62 1.39 -0.49
C ASN A 365 -15.21 -0.07 -0.63
N PHE A 366 -14.14 -0.33 -1.38
CA PHE A 366 -13.53 -1.64 -1.59
C PHE A 366 -12.08 -1.72 -1.04
N MET A 367 -11.57 -0.67 -0.41
CA MET A 367 -10.27 -0.70 0.25
C MET A 367 -10.30 -1.61 1.49
N ALA A 368 -9.36 -2.55 1.56
CA ALA A 368 -9.21 -3.45 2.70
C ALA A 368 -8.92 -2.69 4.02
N GLY A 369 -9.48 -3.17 5.13
CA GLY A 369 -9.18 -2.68 6.49
C GLY A 369 -10.01 -1.51 7.00
N LYS A 370 -11.07 -1.06 6.30
CA LYS A 370 -12.02 -0.05 6.81
C LYS A 370 -13.22 -0.68 7.51
N ASP A 371 -13.67 -0.05 8.61
CA ASP A 371 -14.75 -0.55 9.48
C ASP A 371 -16.15 -0.58 8.82
N GLU A 372 -16.42 0.30 7.83
CA GLU A 372 -17.72 0.38 7.17
C GLU A 372 -17.57 0.51 5.65
N MET A 373 -17.80 -0.59 4.93
CA MET A 373 -17.63 -0.66 3.47
C MET A 373 -18.83 -0.07 2.70
N VAL A 374 -20.04 -0.20 3.22
CA VAL A 374 -21.26 0.41 2.64
C VAL A 374 -21.71 1.56 3.53
N LYS A 375 -21.52 2.80 3.08
CA LYS A 375 -21.94 3.99 3.83
C LYS A 375 -23.15 4.65 3.19
N GLU A 376 -24.21 4.79 3.98
CA GLU A 376 -25.41 5.52 3.55
C GLU A 376 -25.14 7.03 3.49
N LEU A 377 -25.46 7.64 2.36
CA LEU A 377 -25.47 9.09 2.18
C LEU A 377 -26.80 9.65 2.71
N LYS A 378 -26.88 9.77 4.04
CA LYS A 378 -28.12 9.96 4.80
C LYS A 378 -29.00 11.12 4.31
N GLY A 379 -30.23 10.78 3.96
CA GLY A 379 -31.25 11.76 3.59
C GLY A 379 -31.17 12.27 2.15
N LEU A 380 -30.23 11.76 1.33
CA LEU A 380 -30.32 11.92 -0.13
C LEU A 380 -31.51 11.12 -0.67
N ASN A 381 -32.27 11.74 -1.58
CA ASN A 381 -33.36 11.13 -2.31
C ASN A 381 -32.81 10.28 -3.48
N PRO A 382 -32.95 8.94 -3.46
CA PRO A 382 -32.42 8.07 -4.51
C PRO A 382 -32.97 8.36 -5.91
N LYS A 383 -34.19 8.90 -6.00
CA LYS A 383 -34.81 9.22 -7.30
C LYS A 383 -34.05 10.31 -8.05
N ASN A 384 -33.53 11.29 -7.33
CA ASN A 384 -32.85 12.47 -7.89
C ASN A 384 -31.35 12.50 -7.57
N PHE A 385 -30.81 11.38 -7.07
CA PHE A 385 -29.40 11.20 -6.77
C PHE A 385 -28.53 11.29 -8.02
N LYS A 386 -27.49 12.13 -7.96
CA LYS A 386 -26.54 12.42 -9.05
C LYS A 386 -25.11 12.45 -8.52
N VAL A 387 -24.21 11.89 -9.32
CA VAL A 387 -22.75 12.01 -9.12
C VAL A 387 -22.25 13.16 -9.97
N LEU A 388 -21.60 14.16 -9.36
CA LEU A 388 -21.13 15.37 -10.04
C LEU A 388 -19.69 15.22 -10.52
N ASN A 389 -18.83 14.67 -9.67
CA ASN A 389 -17.46 14.28 -9.99
C ASN A 389 -17.06 13.09 -9.08
N LEU A 390 -15.76 12.80 -8.97
CA LEU A 390 -15.23 11.69 -8.18
C LEU A 390 -15.70 11.72 -6.71
N TYR A 391 -15.76 12.89 -6.09
CA TYR A 391 -16.01 13.02 -4.65
C TYR A 391 -17.32 13.73 -4.28
N TYR A 392 -17.93 14.48 -5.19
CA TYR A 392 -19.18 15.19 -4.93
C TYR A 392 -20.40 14.49 -5.52
N THR A 393 -21.43 14.33 -4.70
CA THR A 393 -22.75 13.85 -5.10
C THR A 393 -23.85 14.78 -4.59
N LYS A 394 -25.03 14.76 -5.21
CA LYS A 394 -26.17 15.55 -4.76
C LYS A 394 -27.52 14.92 -5.07
N ASP A 395 -28.55 15.43 -4.41
CA ASP A 395 -29.94 15.34 -4.84
C ASP A 395 -30.54 16.76 -4.96
N ASP A 396 -31.85 16.92 -4.79
CA ASP A 396 -32.49 18.24 -4.82
C ASP A 396 -32.34 19.05 -3.52
N LYS A 397 -31.86 18.43 -2.43
CA LYS A 397 -31.85 18.98 -1.08
C LYS A 397 -30.47 19.03 -0.42
N LYS A 398 -29.53 18.18 -0.81
CA LYS A 398 -28.22 18.06 -0.19
C LYS A 398 -27.14 17.79 -1.20
N VAL A 399 -25.91 18.13 -0.80
CA VAL A 399 -24.67 17.78 -1.48
C VAL A 399 -23.81 17.01 -0.48
N TYR A 400 -23.15 15.96 -0.92
CA TYR A 400 -22.21 15.17 -0.13
C TYR A 400 -20.82 15.23 -0.76
N PHE A 401 -19.81 15.24 0.10
CA PHE A 401 -18.42 14.98 -0.25
C PHE A 401 -18.00 13.63 0.33
N SER A 402 -17.40 12.77 -0.49
CA SER A 402 -16.95 11.42 -0.12
C SER A 402 -15.59 11.13 -0.74
N LYS A 403 -14.52 11.09 0.05
CA LYS A 403 -13.16 10.74 -0.38
C LYS A 403 -12.54 9.81 0.66
N ASP A 404 -11.71 8.86 0.26
CA ASP A 404 -11.30 7.75 1.13
C ASP A 404 -10.64 8.12 2.45
N TYR A 405 -9.86 9.20 2.47
CA TYR A 405 -9.26 9.69 3.70
C TYR A 405 -10.20 10.67 4.43
N ALA A 406 -11.13 11.32 3.72
CA ALA A 406 -12.04 12.31 4.28
C ALA A 406 -13.27 11.64 4.86
N ASP A 407 -13.76 12.12 6.00
CA ASP A 407 -15.08 11.73 6.45
C ASP A 407 -16.10 12.03 5.35
N ILE A 408 -16.87 11.00 4.95
CA ILE A 408 -18.06 11.22 4.11
C ILE A 408 -19.00 12.15 4.87
N GLN A 409 -19.23 13.33 4.29
CA GLN A 409 -19.94 14.41 4.97
C GLN A 409 -20.90 15.15 4.04
N GLU A 410 -21.99 15.63 4.64
CA GLU A 410 -22.89 16.58 4.00
C GLU A 410 -22.20 17.96 3.95
N VAL A 411 -22.18 18.56 2.76
CA VAL A 411 -21.66 19.92 2.56
C VAL A 411 -22.63 20.91 3.21
N GLN A 412 -22.23 21.46 4.35
CA GLN A 412 -23.10 22.28 5.18
C GLN A 412 -23.48 23.61 4.50
N ASN A 413 -24.77 23.96 4.55
CA ASN A 413 -25.32 25.22 4.07
C ASN A 413 -25.05 25.52 2.57
N ALA A 414 -24.87 24.49 1.74
CA ALA A 414 -24.70 24.64 0.30
C ALA A 414 -26.00 25.04 -0.41
N ASP A 415 -25.92 25.95 -1.38
CA ASP A 415 -26.99 26.18 -2.34
C ASP A 415 -27.00 25.07 -3.39
N VAL A 416 -27.73 24.00 -3.11
CA VAL A 416 -27.78 22.75 -3.91
C VAL A 416 -28.13 22.99 -5.38
N LYS A 417 -28.97 24.00 -5.65
CA LYS A 417 -29.42 24.34 -7.01
C LYS A 417 -28.27 24.89 -7.86
N SER A 418 -27.46 25.79 -7.30
CA SER A 418 -26.30 26.37 -7.98
C SER A 418 -24.99 25.59 -7.78
N PHE A 419 -24.98 24.58 -6.90
CA PHE A 419 -23.78 23.81 -6.61
C PHE A 419 -23.23 23.08 -7.84
N GLU A 420 -21.94 23.31 -8.11
CA GLU A 420 -21.13 22.64 -9.11
C GLU A 420 -19.85 22.08 -8.49
N ALA A 421 -19.45 20.89 -8.94
CA ALA A 421 -18.18 20.30 -8.59
C ALA A 421 -17.13 20.78 -9.61
N LEU A 422 -15.98 21.26 -9.12
CA LEU A 422 -14.92 21.82 -9.94
C LEU A 422 -13.89 20.76 -10.28
N ARG A 423 -13.27 20.90 -11.45
CA ARG A 423 -12.16 20.04 -11.88
C ARG A 423 -11.00 20.85 -12.45
N PHE A 424 -9.83 20.75 -11.84
CA PHE A 424 -8.62 21.46 -12.27
C PHE A 424 -7.63 20.51 -12.92
N LYS A 425 -7.25 20.74 -14.19
CA LYS A 425 -6.22 19.93 -14.86
C LYS A 425 -4.84 20.32 -14.31
N ASN A 426 -3.97 19.35 -14.06
CA ASN A 426 -2.61 19.51 -13.54
C ASN A 426 -2.51 19.98 -12.07
N VAL A 427 -3.50 19.61 -11.26
CA VAL A 427 -3.49 19.74 -9.80
C VAL A 427 -3.69 18.32 -9.23
N GLU A 428 -3.00 17.97 -8.17
CA GLU A 428 -3.14 16.70 -7.45
C GLU A 428 -4.57 16.57 -6.90
N ASN A 429 -5.03 17.64 -6.24
CA ASN A 429 -6.38 17.79 -5.66
C ASN A 429 -7.46 18.18 -6.68
N LYS A 430 -7.32 17.74 -7.93
CA LYS A 430 -8.14 18.17 -9.07
C LYS A 430 -9.64 18.06 -8.89
N ASP A 431 -10.12 17.10 -8.09
CA ASP A 431 -11.57 16.80 -7.93
C ASP A 431 -12.12 17.20 -6.55
N ASP A 432 -11.32 17.83 -5.69
CA ASP A 432 -11.66 18.10 -4.28
C ASP A 432 -12.46 19.40 -4.08
N PHE A 433 -12.51 20.25 -5.10
CA PHE A 433 -13.16 21.55 -5.04
C PHE A 433 -14.62 21.50 -5.50
N GLY A 434 -15.46 22.26 -4.82
CA GLY A 434 -16.83 22.55 -5.24
C GLY A 434 -17.13 24.04 -5.05
N LYS A 435 -18.15 24.55 -5.71
CA LYS A 435 -18.67 25.89 -5.40
C LYS A 435 -20.16 25.98 -5.64
N ASP A 436 -20.78 26.93 -4.96
CA ASP A 436 -22.12 27.38 -5.30
C ASP A 436 -22.08 28.89 -5.58
N LYS A 437 -23.25 29.51 -5.78
CA LYS A 437 -23.32 30.95 -6.08
C LYS A 437 -22.80 31.86 -4.96
N ASN A 438 -22.64 31.34 -3.74
CA ASN A 438 -22.24 32.09 -2.55
C ASN A 438 -20.85 31.70 -2.04
N LYS A 439 -20.44 30.43 -2.18
CA LYS A 439 -19.31 29.84 -1.44
C LYS A 439 -18.43 28.95 -2.31
N VAL A 440 -17.18 28.81 -1.90
CA VAL A 440 -16.24 27.80 -2.42
C VAL A 440 -15.96 26.77 -1.34
N TYR A 441 -15.81 25.52 -1.76
CA TYR A 441 -15.60 24.37 -0.91
C TYR A 441 -14.35 23.61 -1.32
N LEU A 442 -13.64 23.08 -0.33
CA LEU A 442 -12.52 22.17 -0.51
C LEU A 442 -12.73 20.99 0.46
N PHE A 443 -12.72 19.78 -0.09
CA PHE A 443 -13.10 18.54 0.63
C PHE A 443 -14.47 18.62 1.32
N GLY A 444 -15.41 19.33 0.71
CA GLY A 444 -16.76 19.54 1.25
C GLY A 444 -16.86 20.55 2.39
N LEU A 445 -15.76 21.19 2.80
CA LEU A 445 -15.76 22.27 3.80
C LEU A 445 -15.67 23.64 3.13
N GLU A 446 -16.38 24.61 3.71
CA GLU A 446 -16.38 26.00 3.23
C GLU A 446 -14.99 26.63 3.40
N LEU A 447 -14.46 27.17 2.31
CA LEU A 447 -13.31 28.06 2.32
C LEU A 447 -13.78 29.47 2.67
N LYS A 448 -13.71 29.81 3.96
CA LYS A 448 -14.12 31.13 4.46
C LYS A 448 -13.39 32.26 3.71
N ASP A 449 -14.13 33.35 3.50
CA ASP A 449 -13.70 34.57 2.80
C ASP A 449 -13.30 34.41 1.32
N VAL A 450 -13.25 33.18 0.79
CA VAL A 450 -12.98 32.92 -0.63
C VAL A 450 -14.27 33.09 -1.44
N LYS A 451 -14.25 34.04 -2.37
CA LYS A 451 -15.40 34.27 -3.26
C LYS A 451 -15.45 33.27 -4.43
N PRO A 452 -16.64 32.79 -4.83
CA PRO A 452 -16.78 31.89 -5.98
C PRO A 452 -16.53 32.59 -7.33
N GLU A 453 -16.59 33.92 -7.35
CA GLU A 453 -16.34 34.77 -8.50
C GLU A 453 -14.85 34.75 -8.87
N LYS A 454 -14.52 34.36 -10.11
CA LYS A 454 -13.14 34.25 -10.62
C LYS A 454 -12.23 33.33 -9.79
N PHE A 455 -12.80 32.42 -8.99
CA PHE A 455 -12.04 31.43 -8.21
C PHE A 455 -11.11 30.58 -9.09
N GLN A 456 -9.84 30.46 -8.68
CA GLN A 456 -8.83 29.65 -9.37
C GLN A 456 -7.84 29.02 -8.37
N VAL A 457 -7.32 27.84 -8.71
CA VAL A 457 -6.13 27.25 -8.07
C VAL A 457 -4.90 27.78 -8.81
N VAL A 458 -3.93 28.36 -8.09
CA VAL A 458 -2.83 29.15 -8.66
C VAL A 458 -1.49 28.40 -8.62
N LYS A 459 -1.25 27.59 -7.58
CA LYS A 459 -0.03 26.79 -7.41
C LYS A 459 -0.26 25.66 -6.41
N GLU A 460 0.37 24.52 -6.66
CA GLU A 460 0.56 23.44 -5.69
C GLU A 460 2.09 23.24 -5.58
N PRO A 461 2.70 23.30 -4.39
CA PRO A 461 4.08 22.88 -4.23
C PRO A 461 4.17 21.37 -4.53
N ILE A 462 5.38 20.88 -4.82
CA ILE A 462 5.64 19.46 -5.14
C ILE A 462 5.30 18.54 -3.94
N THR A 463 5.06 19.16 -2.78
CA THR A 463 4.79 18.58 -1.47
C THR A 463 3.29 18.69 -1.09
N GLU A 464 2.69 17.58 -0.65
CA GLU A 464 1.24 17.32 -0.53
C GLU A 464 0.48 18.09 0.60
N LYS A 465 0.86 19.33 0.96
CA LYS A 465 0.31 20.00 2.17
C LYS A 465 -0.07 21.47 2.08
N ILE A 466 0.16 22.15 0.95
CA ILE A 466 -0.21 23.57 0.77
C ILE A 466 -0.92 23.75 -0.58
N ILE A 467 -2.06 24.46 -0.61
CA ILE A 467 -2.72 24.87 -1.85
C ILE A 467 -2.84 26.38 -1.88
N TYR A 468 -2.45 26.97 -3.00
CA TYR A 468 -2.69 28.38 -3.29
C TYR A 468 -3.93 28.53 -4.14
N VAL A 469 -4.92 29.25 -3.63
CA VAL A 469 -6.14 29.57 -4.37
C VAL A 469 -6.34 31.08 -4.40
N ARG A 470 -7.08 31.59 -5.38
CA ARG A 470 -7.37 33.02 -5.48
C ARG A 470 -8.84 33.27 -5.80
N ASP A 471 -9.30 34.44 -5.40
CA ASP A 471 -10.46 35.09 -6.03
C ASP A 471 -9.98 36.23 -6.95
N GLU A 472 -10.86 37.18 -7.28
CA GLU A 472 -10.52 38.33 -8.13
C GLU A 472 -9.35 39.18 -7.61
N ASN A 473 -9.26 39.42 -6.30
CA ASN A 473 -8.32 40.40 -5.72
C ASN A 473 -7.43 39.81 -4.61
N ASN A 474 -7.74 38.62 -4.13
CA ASN A 474 -7.11 38.04 -2.95
C ASN A 474 -6.48 36.70 -3.31
N LEU A 475 -5.33 36.44 -2.71
CA LEU A 475 -4.71 35.12 -2.67
C LEU A 475 -4.95 34.49 -1.31
N PHE A 476 -5.19 33.19 -1.29
CA PHE A 476 -5.40 32.40 -0.10
C PHE A 476 -4.42 31.23 -0.08
N VAL A 477 -3.83 31.01 1.10
CA VAL A 477 -2.96 29.87 1.36
C VAL A 477 -3.70 28.90 2.25
N ILE A 478 -3.84 27.65 1.80
CA ILE A 478 -4.56 26.60 2.50
C ILE A 478 -3.56 25.52 2.88
N PHE A 479 -3.44 25.26 4.18
CA PHE A 479 -2.67 24.13 4.68
C PHE A 479 -3.62 23.00 4.99
N TYR A 480 -3.30 21.80 4.52
CA TYR A 480 -4.08 20.60 4.76
C TYR A 480 -3.15 19.44 5.03
N ASP A 481 -3.59 18.51 5.88
CA ASP A 481 -2.83 17.31 6.22
C ASP A 481 -3.72 16.08 6.06
N TYR A 482 -3.38 15.23 5.10
CA TYR A 482 -4.10 13.99 4.82
C TYR A 482 -4.04 13.00 5.99
N PHE A 483 -2.91 12.97 6.72
CA PHE A 483 -2.64 11.93 7.72
C PHE A 483 -3.31 12.19 9.08
N SER A 484 -3.66 13.44 9.40
CA SER A 484 -4.31 13.79 10.68
C SER A 484 -5.84 13.87 10.62
N GLY A 485 -6.47 13.41 9.53
CA GLY A 485 -7.94 13.31 9.42
C GLY A 485 -8.61 14.58 8.89
N PHE A 486 -8.04 15.24 7.87
CA PHE A 486 -8.59 16.46 7.25
C PHE A 486 -8.78 17.60 8.26
N ASN A 487 -7.79 17.79 9.12
CA ASN A 487 -7.72 19.04 9.88
C ASN A 487 -7.28 20.14 8.91
N PHE A 488 -8.19 21.06 8.60
CA PHE A 488 -7.87 22.24 7.80
C PHE A 488 -7.40 23.38 8.68
N VAL A 489 -6.49 24.16 8.11
CA VAL A 489 -6.19 25.50 8.58
C VAL A 489 -7.14 26.47 7.88
N GLU A 490 -7.67 27.43 8.63
CA GLU A 490 -8.46 28.53 8.06
C GLU A 490 -7.63 29.22 6.95
N PRO A 491 -8.18 29.44 5.73
CA PRO A 491 -7.41 29.99 4.63
C PRO A 491 -6.75 31.31 5.03
N LYS A 492 -5.43 31.41 4.89
CA LYS A 492 -4.74 32.67 5.16
C LYS A 492 -4.93 33.60 3.97
N LYS A 493 -5.73 34.64 4.16
CA LYS A 493 -6.01 35.64 3.13
C LYS A 493 -4.88 36.66 3.02
N ILE A 494 -4.48 36.94 1.77
CA ILE A 494 -3.57 38.01 1.37
C ILE A 494 -4.36 38.91 0.43
N GLU A 495 -4.63 40.13 0.88
CA GLU A 495 -5.51 41.07 0.16
C GLU A 495 -4.76 41.87 -0.90
N ASN A 496 -5.50 42.31 -1.93
CA ASN A 496 -5.05 43.24 -2.97
C ASN A 496 -3.80 42.77 -3.72
N VAL A 497 -3.78 41.50 -4.12
CA VAL A 497 -2.67 40.90 -4.86
C VAL A 497 -2.79 41.23 -6.34
N ASP A 498 -1.77 41.90 -6.88
CA ASP A 498 -1.58 42.01 -8.32
C ASP A 498 -0.96 40.72 -8.86
N PHE A 499 -1.79 39.90 -9.50
CA PHE A 499 -1.37 38.61 -10.05
C PHE A 499 -0.55 38.74 -11.34
N GLU A 500 -0.54 39.91 -12.02
CA GLU A 500 0.28 40.11 -13.22
C GLU A 500 1.77 40.25 -12.86
N THR A 501 2.06 40.79 -11.67
CA THR A 501 3.43 41.06 -11.19
C THR A 501 3.89 40.14 -10.06
N LEU A 502 3.05 39.20 -9.61
CA LEU A 502 3.33 38.27 -8.52
C LEU A 502 4.55 37.38 -8.81
N LYS A 503 5.51 37.36 -7.88
CA LYS A 503 6.65 36.43 -7.90
C LYS A 503 6.59 35.50 -6.69
N TRP A 504 6.71 34.20 -6.94
CA TRP A 504 6.82 33.18 -5.89
C TRP A 504 8.24 33.18 -5.32
N LYS A 505 8.40 33.20 -4.00
CA LYS A 505 9.69 32.97 -3.33
C LYS A 505 9.50 31.93 -2.23
N SER A 506 10.52 31.11 -1.99
CA SER A 506 10.64 30.40 -0.72
C SER A 506 11.04 31.36 0.38
N ALA A 507 10.66 30.98 1.58
CA ALA A 507 10.81 31.77 2.78
C ALA A 507 12.25 32.06 3.22
N ARG A 508 13.26 31.42 2.62
CA ARG A 508 14.68 31.62 2.96
C ARG A 508 15.41 32.72 2.19
N GLU A 509 14.76 33.44 1.27
CA GLU A 509 15.35 34.64 0.65
C GLU A 509 15.13 35.94 1.46
N LEU A 510 14.56 35.87 2.67
CA LEU A 510 14.24 37.03 3.50
C LEU A 510 14.87 36.97 4.89
N GLU A 511 16.20 36.95 4.94
CA GLU A 511 16.94 37.38 6.13
C GLU A 511 17.89 38.55 5.79
N ASP A 512 17.38 39.76 5.98
CA ASP A 512 18.18 40.94 6.26
C ASP A 512 18.01 41.30 7.74
N LYS A 513 19.08 41.82 8.34
CA LYS A 513 19.30 41.90 9.80
C LYS A 513 18.31 42.78 10.58
N ASN A 514 17.29 43.38 9.96
CA ASN A 514 16.49 44.43 10.60
C ASN A 514 14.95 44.29 10.51
N GLY A 515 14.40 43.20 9.97
CA GLY A 515 13.00 42.81 10.23
C GLY A 515 11.89 43.87 9.99
N LYS A 516 11.90 44.63 8.89
CA LYS A 516 10.84 45.59 8.51
C LYS A 516 10.25 45.32 7.11
N TYR A 517 8.93 45.53 6.94
CA TYR A 517 8.15 45.23 5.71
C TYR A 517 7.20 46.39 5.29
N THR A 518 7.13 46.76 3.99
CA THR A 518 5.93 47.24 3.25
C THR A 518 6.21 47.36 1.71
N VAL A 519 5.55 46.59 0.82
CA VAL A 519 4.36 46.82 -0.07
C VAL A 519 4.60 47.54 -1.41
N ASN A 520 4.46 46.78 -2.52
CA ASN A 520 4.07 47.11 -3.94
C ASN A 520 4.73 46.14 -4.95
N GLY A 521 4.28 44.87 -5.03
CA GLY A 521 4.85 43.86 -5.97
C GLY A 521 5.08 42.50 -5.30
N SER A 522 3.98 41.90 -4.87
CA SER A 522 3.83 40.81 -3.90
C SER A 522 4.86 39.67 -3.95
N VAL A 523 5.38 39.32 -2.78
CA VAL A 523 6.18 38.12 -2.47
C VAL A 523 5.47 37.38 -1.33
N ILE A 524 5.29 36.07 -1.47
CA ILE A 524 4.76 35.20 -0.41
C ILE A 524 5.95 34.58 0.32
N ASP A 525 5.97 34.67 1.64
CA ASP A 525 7.00 34.10 2.51
C ASP A 525 6.33 33.00 3.37
N GLU A 526 6.62 31.75 3.05
CA GLU A 526 5.98 30.57 3.63
C GLU A 526 6.35 30.34 5.12
N ASP A 527 7.56 30.71 5.57
CA ASP A 527 8.03 30.50 6.96
C ASP A 527 7.38 31.49 7.95
N LYS A 528 6.75 32.55 7.45
CA LYS A 528 6.00 33.53 8.27
C LYS A 528 4.52 33.22 8.36
N ILE A 529 4.10 32.07 7.84
CA ILE A 529 2.72 31.63 7.96
C ILE A 529 2.56 30.86 9.28
N GLU A 530 2.08 31.57 10.30
CA GLU A 530 1.67 30.96 11.57
C GLU A 530 0.51 29.97 11.33
N ILE A 531 0.72 28.70 11.68
CA ILE A 531 -0.25 27.61 11.47
C ILE A 531 -1.13 27.47 12.72
N LYS A 532 -2.44 27.67 12.56
CA LYS A 532 -3.44 27.39 13.61
C LYS A 532 -4.31 26.21 13.21
N PHE A 533 -4.16 25.10 13.92
CA PHE A 533 -4.99 23.91 13.71
C PHE A 533 -6.37 24.09 14.34
N ILE A 534 -7.41 23.75 13.58
CA ILE A 534 -8.75 23.57 14.13
C ILE A 534 -8.88 22.08 14.47
N LYS A 535 -9.09 21.76 15.75
CA LYS A 535 -9.44 20.40 16.18
C LYS A 535 -10.94 20.21 15.98
N LYS A 536 -11.33 19.08 15.39
CA LYS A 536 -12.73 18.64 15.34
C LYS A 536 -13.22 18.27 16.74
#